data_AF-A0A5Q4DJU9-F1
#
_entry.id   AF-A0A5Q4DJU9-F1
#
_cell.length_a   1.000
_cell.length_b   1.000
_cell.length_c   1.000
_cell.angle_alpha   90.00
_cell.angle_beta   90.00
_cell.angle_gamma   90.00
#
_symmetry.space_group_name_H-M   'P 1'
#
loop_
_entity.id
_entity.type
_entity.pdbx_description
1 polymer ?
#
loop_
_entity_poly.entity_id
_entity_poly.type
_entity_poly.pdbx_seq_one_letter_code
_entity_poly.pdbx_strand_id
1 'polypeptide(L)'
;MMTRHRFPNPLPALALLPLVLAGCATSDAGERSDPGYEIWMVDQSDSSPDGSFGGTLYIHDGADFLSMAETVVSSGETGTAADRPFPQARERVDLSGDTARLCREETGANPVRPHMLLFNAQGSHAVLAFVASGHVVLFDAGAREPLACFRMSEGEGGSRQAHAAFPTPDGRHVLVANQNGKLLERLDTDWDRGSFLHNTGATLDLARGTTPSGALREDPVLRPDNAPICPVVDNSGDLAWVTLRGGGLFVVDVRANPMRIVAEYDRETVRGNGCGGVQAAGAMYLNSGGAPVNLGGEPHPHLALHGFDVYRFPLSGYGADRDPNLPRPEVVFSSAGERDSHGMAAVREDRHVWVMDRHADVAEIFEAATGDHVNTVALNGAHTDNAAPDLVDVSPGGNFLYVALRGPTPLTGDPHNATGSTPGLGIIRLTPDGSDGALVGIVRITNEREGVEFADPHALRVRRK
;
A
#
# COMPACT_ATOMS: atom_id res chain seq x y z
N MET A 1 -24.79 -75.74 12.93
CA MET A 1 -25.89 -76.64 12.54
C MET A 1 -26.80 -75.84 11.61
N MET A 2 -27.06 -76.38 10.42
CA MET A 2 -27.89 -75.79 9.36
C MET A 2 -29.29 -75.38 9.84
N THR A 3 -29.89 -74.33 9.27
CA THR A 3 -30.98 -74.49 8.27
C THR A 3 -31.37 -73.16 7.61
N ARG A 4 -31.64 -73.27 6.31
CA ARG A 4 -32.15 -72.26 5.36
C ARG A 4 -33.63 -71.97 5.61
N HIS A 5 -34.11 -70.79 5.20
CA HIS A 5 -35.36 -70.67 4.43
C HIS A 5 -35.33 -69.47 3.47
N ARG A 6 -35.86 -69.72 2.27
CA ARG A 6 -36.03 -68.80 1.12
C ARG A 6 -37.34 -68.02 1.23
N PHE A 7 -37.45 -66.99 0.38
CA PHE A 7 -38.59 -66.53 -0.46
C PHE A 7 -38.78 -65.00 -0.38
N PRO A 8 -39.48 -64.33 -1.33
CA PRO A 8 -39.10 -64.10 -2.73
C PRO A 8 -39.17 -62.60 -3.13
N ASN A 9 -38.68 -62.26 -4.32
CA ASN A 9 -38.85 -60.94 -4.96
C ASN A 9 -40.33 -60.64 -5.30
N PRO A 10 -40.71 -59.35 -5.29
CA PRO A 10 -41.53 -58.81 -6.37
C PRO A 10 -40.92 -57.56 -7.04
N LEU A 11 -41.32 -57.39 -8.30
CA LEU A 11 -40.99 -56.36 -9.28
C LEU A 11 -41.39 -54.92 -8.85
N PRO A 12 -40.79 -53.88 -9.46
CA PRO A 12 -40.98 -52.49 -9.02
C PRO A 12 -42.30 -51.90 -9.54
N ALA A 13 -43.01 -51.21 -8.65
CA ALA A 13 -44.17 -50.39 -8.99
C ALA A 13 -43.73 -49.08 -9.65
N LEU A 14 -44.30 -48.84 -10.83
CA LEU A 14 -44.19 -47.61 -11.61
C LEU A 14 -44.94 -46.48 -10.86
N ALA A 15 -44.22 -45.57 -10.24
CA ALA A 15 -44.80 -44.36 -9.64
C ALA A 15 -44.74 -43.20 -10.65
N LEU A 16 -45.92 -42.68 -11.01
CA LEU A 16 -46.06 -41.44 -11.79
C LEU A 16 -45.40 -40.27 -11.05
N LEU A 17 -44.44 -39.61 -11.70
CA LEU A 17 -43.95 -38.29 -11.31
C LEU A 17 -45.01 -37.23 -11.69
N PRO A 18 -45.43 -36.34 -10.77
CA PRO A 18 -46.13 -35.13 -11.15
C PRO A 18 -45.14 -34.15 -11.78
N LEU A 19 -45.48 -33.69 -12.98
CA LEU A 19 -44.80 -32.63 -13.72
C LEU A 19 -44.95 -31.31 -12.94
N VAL A 20 -43.93 -30.94 -12.16
CA VAL A 20 -43.84 -29.61 -11.56
C VAL A 20 -43.37 -28.66 -12.66
N LEU A 21 -44.28 -27.79 -13.10
CA LEU A 21 -43.95 -26.63 -13.92
C LEU A 21 -42.97 -25.75 -13.14
N ALA A 22 -41.71 -25.76 -13.56
CA ALA A 22 -40.69 -24.83 -13.08
C ALA A 22 -41.11 -23.42 -13.49
N GLY A 23 -41.71 -22.67 -12.55
CA GLY A 23 -41.80 -21.23 -12.67
C GLY A 23 -40.40 -20.66 -12.63
N CYS A 24 -40.01 -19.93 -13.68
CA CYS A 24 -38.82 -19.10 -13.69
C CYS A 24 -38.93 -18.10 -12.54
N ALA A 25 -38.31 -18.41 -11.41
CA ALA A 25 -37.97 -17.41 -10.41
C ALA A 25 -36.86 -16.57 -11.03
N THR A 26 -37.23 -15.40 -11.55
CA THR A 26 -36.28 -14.31 -11.78
C THR A 26 -35.64 -14.03 -10.43
N SER A 27 -34.39 -14.47 -10.27
CA SER A 27 -33.53 -13.95 -9.21
C SER A 27 -33.36 -12.46 -9.50
N ASP A 28 -34.17 -11.66 -8.82
CA ASP A 28 -33.92 -10.23 -8.68
C ASP A 28 -32.62 -10.14 -7.88
N ALA A 29 -31.50 -10.12 -8.62
CA ALA A 29 -30.22 -9.70 -8.10
C ALA A 29 -30.39 -8.21 -7.82
N GLY A 30 -30.98 -7.90 -6.66
CA GLY A 30 -31.04 -6.54 -6.17
C GLY A 30 -29.62 -6.00 -6.20
N GLU A 31 -29.40 -4.98 -7.04
CA GLU A 31 -28.20 -4.17 -7.00
C GLU A 31 -27.96 -3.81 -5.53
N ARG A 32 -26.90 -4.37 -4.94
CA ARG A 32 -26.36 -3.80 -3.71
C ARG A 32 -26.04 -2.36 -4.08
N SER A 33 -26.80 -1.41 -3.54
CA SER A 33 -26.44 0.01 -3.59
C SER A 33 -25.00 0.10 -3.07
N ASP A 34 -24.07 0.43 -3.95
CA ASP A 34 -22.69 0.68 -3.56
C ASP A 34 -22.73 1.80 -2.51
N PRO A 35 -22.26 1.60 -1.27
CA PRO A 35 -22.32 2.63 -0.21
C PRO A 35 -21.55 3.92 -0.58
N GLY A 36 -20.91 3.95 -1.74
CA GLY A 36 -20.04 5.02 -2.18
C GLY A 36 -18.65 4.82 -1.58
N TYR A 37 -17.67 5.45 -2.20
CA TYR A 37 -16.30 5.43 -1.72
C TYR A 37 -15.65 6.78 -1.94
N GLU A 38 -14.54 7.01 -1.25
CA GLU A 38 -13.71 8.18 -1.40
C GLU A 38 -12.31 7.75 -1.86
N ILE A 39 -11.64 8.65 -2.56
CA ILE A 39 -10.21 8.52 -2.86
C ILE A 39 -9.50 9.61 -2.09
N TRP A 40 -8.62 9.20 -1.18
CA TRP A 40 -7.80 10.10 -0.37
C TRP A 40 -6.39 10.08 -0.94
N MET A 41 -5.90 11.24 -1.37
CA MET A 41 -4.55 11.43 -1.90
C MET A 41 -3.83 12.50 -1.10
N VAL A 42 -2.58 12.24 -0.75
CA VAL A 42 -1.75 13.16 0.05
C VAL A 42 -0.69 13.77 -0.85
N ASP A 43 -0.64 15.09 -0.85
CA ASP A 43 0.50 15.86 -1.32
C ASP A 43 1.46 16.09 -0.15
N GLN A 44 2.67 15.52 -0.26
CA GLN A 44 3.68 15.58 0.79
C GLN A 44 4.47 16.88 0.82
N SER A 45 4.17 17.81 -0.08
CA SER A 45 4.68 19.16 -0.02
C SER A 45 4.08 19.89 1.19
N ASP A 46 4.95 20.29 2.13
CA ASP A 46 4.55 20.99 3.34
C ASP A 46 3.69 22.20 2.98
N SER A 47 2.51 22.37 3.58
CA SER A 47 1.50 23.38 3.21
C SER A 47 1.58 24.67 4.02
N SER A 48 2.40 24.73 5.06
CA SER A 48 2.56 25.96 5.86
C SER A 48 3.01 27.13 4.98
N PRO A 49 2.72 28.39 5.36
CA PRO A 49 3.06 29.56 4.53
C PRO A 49 4.55 29.68 4.18
N ASP A 50 5.43 29.22 5.07
CA ASP A 50 6.89 29.17 4.90
C ASP A 50 7.40 27.84 4.32
N GLY A 51 6.51 26.87 4.08
CA GLY A 51 6.83 25.58 3.50
C GLY A 51 7.64 24.64 4.38
N SER A 52 7.52 24.77 5.71
CA SER A 52 8.33 24.02 6.68
C SER A 52 7.61 22.87 7.38
N PHE A 53 6.27 22.80 7.32
CA PHE A 53 5.48 21.70 7.90
C PHE A 53 4.07 21.60 7.27
N GLY A 54 3.32 20.58 7.66
CA GLY A 54 1.96 20.34 7.17
C GLY A 54 1.94 19.49 5.92
N GLY A 55 1.07 19.81 4.98
CA GLY A 55 0.80 19.07 3.75
C GLY A 55 -0.67 19.18 3.36
N THR A 56 -1.07 18.61 2.23
CA THR A 56 -2.48 18.69 1.79
C THR A 56 -3.05 17.30 1.55
N LEU A 57 -4.21 17.03 2.15
CA LEU A 57 -5.02 15.86 1.86
C LEU A 57 -6.16 16.26 0.90
N TYR A 58 -6.20 15.62 -0.25
CA TYR A 58 -7.24 15.76 -1.28
C TYR A 58 -8.20 14.58 -1.18
N ILE A 59 -9.50 14.86 -1.07
CA ILE A 59 -10.55 13.85 -0.96
C ILE A 59 -11.49 13.99 -2.16
N HIS A 60 -11.60 12.93 -2.95
CA HIS A 60 -12.49 12.84 -4.10
C HIS A 60 -13.64 11.86 -3.84
N ASP A 61 -14.81 12.11 -4.42
CA ASP A 61 -15.92 11.15 -4.37
C ASP A 61 -15.81 10.17 -5.54
N GLY A 62 -15.86 8.86 -5.24
CA GLY A 62 -15.80 7.80 -6.23
C GLY A 62 -16.89 7.89 -7.30
N ALA A 63 -18.09 8.38 -6.93
CA ALA A 63 -19.22 8.53 -7.86
C ALA A 63 -18.89 9.48 -9.03
N ASP A 64 -18.02 10.46 -8.80
CA ASP A 64 -17.62 11.42 -9.83
C ASP A 64 -16.87 10.74 -10.98
N PHE A 65 -16.14 9.64 -10.71
CA PHE A 65 -15.37 8.92 -11.73
C PHE A 65 -16.15 7.79 -12.40
N LEU A 66 -17.13 7.21 -11.71
CA LEU A 66 -18.06 6.23 -12.30
C LEU A 66 -18.89 6.86 -13.43
N SER A 67 -19.38 8.08 -13.24
CA SER A 67 -20.16 8.79 -14.28
C SER A 67 -19.32 9.18 -15.50
N MET A 68 -18.04 9.53 -15.30
CA MET A 68 -17.08 9.70 -16.39
C MET A 68 -16.85 8.39 -17.14
N ALA A 69 -16.86 7.28 -16.40
CA ALA A 69 -16.68 5.94 -16.96
C ALA A 69 -17.70 5.64 -18.06
N GLU A 70 -18.97 5.88 -17.72
CA GLU A 70 -20.15 5.60 -18.54
C GLU A 70 -20.24 6.54 -19.74
N THR A 71 -19.88 7.81 -19.54
CA THR A 71 -19.91 8.81 -20.62
C THR A 71 -18.93 8.45 -21.74
N VAL A 72 -17.71 8.00 -21.41
CA VAL A 72 -16.71 7.54 -22.40
C VAL A 72 -17.16 6.28 -23.13
N VAL A 73 -17.85 5.35 -22.46
CA VAL A 73 -18.37 4.11 -23.07
C VAL A 73 -19.53 4.40 -24.01
N SER A 74 -20.41 5.34 -23.66
CA SER A 74 -21.62 5.65 -24.44
C SER A 74 -21.36 6.45 -25.72
N SER A 75 -20.30 7.26 -25.79
CA SER A 75 -20.06 8.13 -26.95
C SER A 75 -19.29 7.44 -28.09
N GLY A 76 -18.68 6.26 -27.86
CA GLY A 76 -17.81 5.59 -28.84
C GLY A 76 -16.63 6.46 -29.30
N GLU A 77 -16.38 7.58 -28.61
CA GLU A 77 -15.33 8.53 -28.94
C GLU A 77 -13.99 7.99 -28.42
N THR A 78 -13.08 7.68 -29.33
CA THR A 78 -11.65 7.48 -29.05
C THR A 78 -10.92 8.82 -28.86
N GLY A 79 -11.66 9.90 -28.58
CA GLY A 79 -11.14 11.26 -28.43
C GLY A 79 -10.44 11.43 -27.07
N THR A 80 -9.29 12.10 -27.09
CA THR A 80 -8.49 12.39 -25.89
C THR A 80 -9.33 13.12 -24.85
N ALA A 81 -9.54 12.51 -23.68
CA ALA A 81 -10.22 13.14 -22.54
C ALA A 81 -9.44 14.33 -21.92
N ALA A 82 -8.42 14.85 -22.62
CA ALA A 82 -7.53 15.91 -22.16
C ALA A 82 -8.25 17.24 -21.88
N ASP A 83 -9.36 17.52 -22.56
CA ASP A 83 -10.09 18.81 -22.45
C ASP A 83 -11.39 18.75 -21.63
N ARG A 84 -11.78 17.59 -21.09
CA ARG A 84 -12.96 17.52 -20.21
C ARG A 84 -12.56 17.91 -18.79
N PRO A 85 -13.27 18.84 -18.13
CA PRO A 85 -12.96 19.18 -16.75
C PRO A 85 -13.14 17.95 -15.88
N PHE A 86 -12.03 17.44 -15.35
CA PHE A 86 -12.06 16.35 -14.38
C PHE A 86 -12.69 16.85 -13.07
N PRO A 87 -13.41 15.97 -12.35
CA PRO A 87 -13.94 16.27 -11.03
C PRO A 87 -12.83 16.78 -10.13
N GLN A 88 -13.04 17.95 -9.55
CA GLN A 88 -12.15 18.49 -8.53
C GLN A 88 -12.29 17.69 -7.24
N ALA A 89 -11.29 17.76 -6.37
CA ALA A 89 -11.43 17.24 -5.01
C ALA A 89 -12.68 17.86 -4.36
N ARG A 90 -13.52 17.03 -3.75
CA ARG A 90 -14.70 17.47 -2.99
C ARG A 90 -14.26 18.26 -1.77
N GLU A 91 -13.14 17.86 -1.20
CA GLU A 91 -12.57 18.49 -0.02
C GLU A 91 -11.05 18.50 -0.08
N ARG A 92 -10.47 19.54 0.51
CA ARG A 92 -9.05 19.72 0.69
C ARG A 92 -8.81 20.05 2.16
N VAL A 93 -8.05 19.20 2.85
CA VAL A 93 -7.67 19.41 4.24
C VAL A 93 -6.22 19.89 4.30
N ASP A 94 -6.02 21.08 4.83
CA ASP A 94 -4.69 21.65 5.09
C ASP A 94 -4.14 21.12 6.41
N LEU A 95 -3.12 20.28 6.33
CA LEU A 95 -2.51 19.61 7.47
C LEU A 95 -1.60 20.55 8.29
N SER A 96 -1.35 21.78 7.82
CA SER A 96 -0.67 22.82 8.60
C SER A 96 -1.59 23.52 9.63
N GLY A 97 -2.90 23.27 9.55
CA GLY A 97 -3.90 23.79 10.48
C GLY A 97 -4.08 22.93 11.73
N ASP A 98 -5.26 22.34 11.87
CA ASP A 98 -5.69 21.61 13.07
C ASP A 98 -4.79 20.41 13.39
N THR A 99 -4.33 19.69 12.36
CA THR A 99 -3.37 18.58 12.49
C THR A 99 -2.05 19.04 13.12
N ALA A 100 -1.45 20.12 12.60
CA ALA A 100 -0.20 20.63 13.14
C ALA A 100 -0.37 21.21 14.56
N ARG A 101 -1.52 21.84 14.84
CA ARG A 101 -1.86 22.30 16.19
C ARG A 101 -1.91 21.13 17.18
N LEU A 102 -2.65 20.06 16.86
CA LEU A 102 -2.74 18.86 17.70
C LEU A 102 -1.36 18.26 17.95
N CYS A 103 -0.57 18.05 16.89
CA CYS A 103 0.78 17.49 17.03
C CYS A 103 1.68 18.35 17.91
N ARG A 104 1.64 19.67 17.76
CA ARG A 104 2.43 20.57 18.60
C ARG A 104 2.02 20.49 20.07
N GLU A 105 0.72 20.35 20.35
CA GLU A 105 0.19 20.19 21.70
C GLU A 105 0.61 18.85 22.33
N GLU A 106 0.56 17.75 21.59
CA GLU A 106 0.83 16.41 22.13
C GLU A 106 2.32 16.02 22.13
N THR A 107 3.10 16.53 21.17
CA THR A 107 4.49 16.08 20.93
C THR A 107 5.52 17.21 21.05
N GLY A 108 5.07 18.47 21.09
CA GLY A 108 5.93 19.65 21.11
C GLY A 108 6.53 20.03 19.76
N ALA A 109 6.20 19.34 18.67
CA ALA A 109 6.75 19.59 17.33
C ALA A 109 5.66 19.58 16.24
N ASN A 110 5.93 20.28 15.13
CA ASN A 110 5.04 20.23 13.97
C ASN A 110 5.28 18.94 13.16
N PRO A 111 4.23 18.42 12.51
CA PRO A 111 4.34 17.30 11.59
C PRO A 111 4.80 17.78 10.21
N VAL A 112 5.86 17.17 9.67
CA VAL A 112 6.55 17.60 8.44
C VAL A 112 6.57 16.43 7.46
N ARG A 113 6.16 16.68 6.20
CA ARG A 113 6.12 15.71 5.09
C ARG A 113 5.21 14.50 5.32
N PRO A 114 3.88 14.62 5.20
CA PRO A 114 2.96 13.50 5.25
C PRO A 114 3.25 12.58 4.08
N HIS A 115 3.38 11.28 4.33
CA HIS A 115 4.02 10.37 3.40
C HIS A 115 3.11 9.19 3.10
N MET A 116 2.83 8.34 4.09
CA MET A 116 2.02 7.13 3.89
C MET A 116 0.66 7.25 4.59
N LEU A 117 -0.41 6.90 3.85
CA LEU A 117 -1.80 6.92 4.31
C LEU A 117 -2.36 5.50 4.23
N LEU A 118 -2.98 5.04 5.31
CA LEU A 118 -3.77 3.80 5.36
C LEU A 118 -5.05 4.00 6.16
N PHE A 119 -6.05 3.15 5.95
CA PHE A 119 -7.25 3.10 6.79
C PHE A 119 -7.26 1.87 7.67
N ASN A 120 -7.92 1.95 8.82
CA ASN A 120 -8.30 0.73 9.53
C ASN A 120 -9.27 -0.11 8.69
N ALA A 121 -9.45 -1.40 9.02
CA ALA A 121 -10.22 -2.33 8.18
C ALA A 121 -11.65 -1.87 7.89
N GLN A 122 -12.26 -1.12 8.81
CA GLN A 122 -13.62 -0.60 8.68
C GLN A 122 -13.69 0.70 7.85
N GLY A 123 -12.56 1.32 7.48
CA GLY A 123 -12.54 2.62 6.80
C GLY A 123 -12.97 3.79 7.69
N SER A 124 -13.18 3.56 8.98
CA SER A 124 -13.63 4.57 9.95
C SER A 124 -12.53 5.56 10.35
N HIS A 125 -11.28 5.12 10.32
CA HIS A 125 -10.14 5.90 10.78
C HIS A 125 -9.01 5.86 9.76
N ALA A 126 -8.35 7.00 9.56
CA ALA A 126 -7.16 7.11 8.73
C ALA A 126 -5.90 7.19 9.60
N VAL A 127 -4.80 6.62 9.12
CA VAL A 127 -3.48 6.62 9.73
C VAL A 127 -2.52 7.28 8.75
N LEU A 128 -1.95 8.42 9.12
CA LEU A 128 -1.04 9.19 8.28
C LEU A 128 0.34 9.31 8.93
N ALA A 129 1.36 8.78 8.29
CA ALA A 129 2.75 8.91 8.72
C ALA A 129 3.38 10.18 8.12
N PHE A 130 4.23 10.87 8.89
CA PHE A 130 4.96 12.06 8.49
C PHE A 130 6.46 11.78 8.52
N VAL A 131 7.02 11.53 7.34
CA VAL A 131 8.34 10.92 7.17
C VAL A 131 9.43 11.79 7.79
N ALA A 132 9.49 13.08 7.51
CA ALA A 132 10.60 13.93 7.92
C ALA A 132 10.63 14.25 9.43
N SER A 133 9.48 14.18 10.10
CA SER A 133 9.34 14.59 11.51
C SER A 133 9.20 13.44 12.49
N GLY A 134 8.94 12.22 11.98
CA GLY A 134 8.68 11.05 12.80
C GLY A 134 7.28 11.02 13.42
N HIS A 135 6.30 11.75 12.87
CA HIS A 135 4.94 11.74 13.41
C HIS A 135 4.06 10.66 12.77
N VAL A 136 3.10 10.18 13.53
CA VAL A 136 1.94 9.43 13.02
C VAL A 136 0.69 10.08 13.60
N VAL A 137 -0.25 10.43 12.73
CA VAL A 137 -1.52 11.04 13.11
C VAL A 137 -2.66 10.09 12.78
N LEU A 138 -3.57 9.92 13.73
CA LEU A 138 -4.80 9.17 13.58
C LEU A 138 -5.96 10.14 13.36
N PHE A 139 -6.81 9.88 12.38
CA PHE A 139 -7.95 10.72 12.04
C PHE A 139 -9.26 9.94 12.15
N ASP A 140 -10.34 10.63 12.52
CA ASP A 140 -11.69 10.20 12.16
C ASP A 140 -11.86 10.46 10.66
N ALA A 141 -12.06 9.41 9.88
CA ALA A 141 -12.15 9.53 8.44
C ALA A 141 -13.48 10.15 7.98
N GLY A 142 -14.56 9.97 8.75
CA GLY A 142 -15.87 10.53 8.45
C GLY A 142 -15.93 12.04 8.67
N ALA A 143 -15.32 12.51 9.75
CA ALA A 143 -15.25 13.92 10.12
C ALA A 143 -14.05 14.66 9.51
N ARG A 144 -13.03 13.93 9.02
CA ARG A 144 -11.71 14.45 8.58
C ARG A 144 -10.94 15.15 9.70
N GLU A 145 -11.21 14.79 10.94
CA GLU A 145 -10.64 15.44 12.12
C GLU A 145 -9.47 14.63 12.70
N PRO A 146 -8.33 15.26 13.03
CA PRO A 146 -7.23 14.58 13.71
C PRO A 146 -7.61 14.27 15.17
N LEU A 147 -7.38 13.04 15.60
CA LEU A 147 -7.77 12.52 16.93
C LEU A 147 -6.60 12.38 17.89
N ALA A 148 -5.44 11.95 17.38
CA ALA A 148 -4.22 11.75 18.17
C ALA A 148 -3.00 11.91 17.27
N CYS A 149 -1.91 12.41 17.83
CA CYS A 149 -0.63 12.59 17.18
C CYS A 149 0.50 12.03 18.04
N PHE A 150 1.20 11.04 17.49
CA PHE A 150 2.36 10.44 18.12
C PHE A 150 3.62 10.90 17.41
N ARG A 151 4.70 11.07 18.18
CA ARG A 151 6.05 11.20 17.62
C ARG A 151 6.85 9.98 18.02
N MET A 152 7.32 9.26 17.02
CA MET A 152 8.06 8.00 17.17
C MET A 152 9.33 8.19 17.99
N SER A 153 9.83 7.10 18.58
CA SER A 153 10.97 7.15 19.49
C SER A 153 12.23 7.62 18.76
N GLU A 154 13.17 8.22 19.48
CA GLU A 154 14.52 8.41 18.96
C GLU A 154 15.24 7.06 18.96
N GLY A 155 15.77 6.69 17.82
CA GLY A 155 16.49 5.44 17.63
C GLY A 155 17.97 5.67 17.37
N GLU A 156 18.51 4.99 16.37
CA GLU A 156 19.91 5.08 15.97
C GLU A 156 20.35 6.54 15.70
N GLY A 157 21.47 6.95 16.30
CA GLY A 157 21.98 8.32 16.17
C GLY A 157 21.04 9.42 16.68
N GLY A 158 20.01 9.11 17.48
CA GLY A 158 18.97 10.07 17.89
C GLY A 158 17.95 10.40 16.80
N SER A 159 17.97 9.66 15.68
CA SER A 159 17.12 9.92 14.53
C SER A 159 15.70 9.36 14.72
N ARG A 160 14.76 9.93 13.97
CA ARG A 160 13.38 9.43 13.82
C ARG A 160 12.85 9.76 12.43
N GLN A 161 12.12 8.84 11.83
CA GLN A 161 11.53 9.01 10.50
C GLN A 161 10.39 8.00 10.32
N ALA A 162 9.14 8.41 10.55
CA ALA A 162 7.99 7.53 10.43
C ALA A 162 7.66 7.39 8.94
N HIS A 163 8.26 6.40 8.28
CA HIS A 163 8.11 6.19 6.85
C HIS A 163 6.70 5.67 6.55
N ALA A 164 6.26 4.63 7.24
CA ALA A 164 4.91 4.09 7.07
C ALA A 164 4.28 3.63 8.38
N ALA A 165 2.95 3.65 8.44
CA ALA A 165 2.17 3.20 9.58
C ALA A 165 0.98 2.33 9.13
N PHE A 166 1.06 1.02 9.38
CA PHE A 166 0.10 0.02 8.90
C PHE A 166 -0.81 -0.45 10.03
N PRO A 167 -2.13 -0.15 9.98
CA PRO A 167 -3.09 -0.72 10.92
C PRO A 167 -3.25 -2.22 10.70
N THR A 168 -3.38 -2.99 11.77
CA THR A 168 -3.70 -4.42 11.71
C THR A 168 -5.19 -4.62 11.40
N PRO A 169 -5.58 -5.66 10.63
CA PRO A 169 -6.98 -5.90 10.28
C PRO A 169 -7.91 -6.13 11.47
N ASP A 170 -7.39 -6.65 12.58
CA ASP A 170 -8.14 -6.83 13.83
C ASP A 170 -8.38 -5.51 14.60
N GLY A 171 -7.81 -4.41 14.12
CA GLY A 171 -7.97 -3.08 14.68
C GLY A 171 -7.24 -2.86 16.02
N ARG A 172 -6.36 -3.77 16.44
CA ARG A 172 -5.71 -3.69 17.75
C ARG A 172 -4.40 -2.92 17.76
N HIS A 173 -3.74 -2.84 16.61
CA HIS A 173 -2.42 -2.24 16.51
C HIS A 173 -2.26 -1.41 15.24
N VAL A 174 -1.31 -0.48 15.29
CA VAL A 174 -0.69 0.15 14.12
C VAL A 174 0.82 -0.09 14.21
N LEU A 175 1.39 -0.76 13.21
CA LEU A 175 2.83 -0.92 13.10
C LEU A 175 3.45 0.28 12.41
N VAL A 176 4.50 0.84 12.99
CA VAL A 176 5.18 2.02 12.45
C VAL A 176 6.62 1.67 12.09
N ALA A 177 6.98 1.85 10.82
CA ALA A 177 8.36 1.81 10.37
C ALA A 177 9.03 3.14 10.66
N ASN A 178 9.74 3.21 11.79
CA ASN A 178 10.61 4.33 12.12
C ASN A 178 11.98 4.10 11.45
N GLN A 179 12.06 4.47 10.18
CA GLN A 179 13.11 4.16 9.21
C GLN A 179 14.50 4.56 9.72
N ASN A 180 14.81 5.85 9.82
CA ASN A 180 16.10 6.31 10.32
C ASN A 180 16.32 6.08 11.82
N GLY A 181 15.25 5.86 12.60
CA GLY A 181 15.39 5.35 13.96
C GLY A 181 15.87 3.89 14.00
N LYS A 182 15.72 3.15 12.89
CA LYS A 182 15.93 1.69 12.79
C LYS A 182 15.11 0.92 13.83
N LEU A 183 13.86 1.35 14.02
CA LEU A 183 12.91 0.74 14.94
C LEU A 183 11.64 0.34 14.19
N LEU A 184 11.12 -0.84 14.50
CA LEU A 184 9.73 -1.16 14.23
C LEU A 184 8.93 -0.93 15.50
N GLU A 185 8.03 0.04 15.48
CA GLU A 185 7.27 0.50 16.64
C GLU A 185 5.80 0.10 16.53
N ARG A 186 5.07 0.14 17.64
CA ARG A 186 3.65 -0.24 17.68
C ARG A 186 2.83 0.77 18.47
N LEU A 187 1.73 1.23 17.87
CA LEU A 187 0.65 1.86 18.59
C LEU A 187 -0.39 0.80 18.93
N ASP A 188 -0.82 0.73 20.18
CA ASP A 188 -1.99 -0.05 20.57
C ASP A 188 -3.24 0.82 20.36
N THR A 189 -4.28 0.24 19.75
CA THR A 189 -5.46 0.96 19.32
C THR A 189 -6.75 0.28 19.79
N ASP A 190 -7.70 1.10 20.20
CA ASP A 190 -9.11 0.75 20.38
C ASP A 190 -9.93 1.86 19.72
N TRP A 191 -10.26 1.64 18.45
CA TRP A 191 -10.93 2.62 17.58
C TRP A 191 -12.32 2.99 18.09
N ASP A 192 -13.07 2.02 18.60
CA ASP A 192 -14.43 2.23 19.10
C ASP A 192 -14.45 3.11 20.36
N ARG A 193 -13.41 2.99 21.19
CA ARG A 193 -13.27 3.81 22.41
C ARG A 193 -12.46 5.09 22.19
N GLY A 194 -11.88 5.30 21.01
CA GLY A 194 -10.97 6.41 20.74
C GLY A 194 -9.71 6.39 21.62
N SER A 195 -9.20 5.20 21.96
CA SER A 195 -8.04 5.04 22.84
C SER A 195 -6.83 4.59 22.05
N PHE A 196 -5.76 5.37 22.11
CA PHE A 196 -4.53 5.15 21.34
C PHE A 196 -3.31 5.31 22.26
N LEU A 197 -2.36 4.38 22.19
CA LEU A 197 -1.16 4.40 23.02
C LEU A 197 0.07 4.01 22.22
N HIS A 198 1.14 4.80 22.31
CA HIS A 198 2.44 4.37 21.82
C HIS A 198 3.05 3.31 22.77
N ASN A 199 3.02 2.04 22.35
CA ASN A 199 3.53 0.92 23.13
C ASN A 199 5.03 0.72 22.88
N THR A 200 5.84 1.53 23.55
CA THR A 200 7.31 1.44 23.45
C THR A 200 7.88 0.14 23.98
N GLY A 201 7.14 -0.61 24.82
CA GLY A 201 7.51 -1.95 25.27
C GLY A 201 7.41 -3.00 24.16
N ALA A 202 6.60 -2.74 23.13
CA ALA A 202 6.44 -3.61 21.97
C ALA A 202 7.52 -3.40 20.90
N THR A 203 8.24 -2.28 20.95
CA THR A 203 9.20 -1.85 19.95
C THR A 203 10.31 -2.89 19.72
N LEU A 204 10.59 -3.14 18.45
CA LEU A 204 11.70 -3.99 18.00
C LEU A 204 12.83 -3.11 17.45
N ASP A 205 13.98 -3.13 18.12
CA ASP A 205 15.22 -2.51 17.63
C ASP A 205 15.77 -3.35 16.46
N LEU A 206 15.92 -2.75 15.28
CA LEU A 206 16.42 -3.42 14.08
C LEU A 206 17.90 -3.18 13.83
N ALA A 207 18.52 -2.20 14.52
CA ALA A 207 19.95 -1.94 14.46
C ALA A 207 20.74 -2.90 15.36
N ARG A 208 20.17 -3.30 16.51
CA ARG A 208 20.90 -4.03 17.56
C ARG A 208 20.31 -5.40 17.88
N GLY A 209 21.20 -6.26 18.36
CA GLY A 209 20.88 -7.63 18.75
C GLY A 209 20.96 -8.60 17.58
N THR A 210 20.40 -9.78 17.78
CA THR A 210 20.46 -10.87 16.80
C THR A 210 19.08 -11.24 16.29
N THR A 211 19.08 -11.87 15.12
CA THR A 211 17.97 -12.58 14.53
C THR A 211 17.87 -14.00 15.11
N PRO A 212 16.82 -14.78 14.77
CA PRO A 212 16.67 -16.14 15.29
C PRO A 212 17.84 -17.09 14.97
N SER A 213 18.48 -16.95 13.79
CA SER A 213 19.67 -17.75 13.46
C SER A 213 20.93 -17.37 14.25
N GLY A 214 20.88 -16.26 15.01
CA GLY A 214 22.03 -15.71 15.73
C GLY A 214 22.87 -14.72 14.91
N ALA A 215 22.52 -14.47 13.64
CA ALA A 215 23.13 -13.38 12.87
C ALA A 215 22.79 -12.02 13.49
N LEU A 216 23.62 -11.00 13.25
CA LEU A 216 23.25 -9.64 13.64
C LEU A 216 22.01 -9.22 12.86
N ARG A 217 21.16 -8.41 13.51
CA ARG A 217 20.02 -7.81 12.80
C ARG A 217 20.56 -6.94 11.68
N GLU A 218 21.30 -5.90 12.02
CA GLU A 218 22.08 -5.12 11.05
C GLU A 218 23.47 -5.75 10.90
N ASP A 219 23.75 -6.25 9.70
CA ASP A 219 25.00 -6.94 9.38
C ASP A 219 25.56 -6.37 8.08
N PRO A 220 26.84 -5.97 8.02
CA PRO A 220 27.40 -5.28 6.85
C PRO A 220 27.38 -6.10 5.56
N VAL A 221 27.18 -7.42 5.64
CA VAL A 221 27.11 -8.31 4.47
C VAL A 221 25.67 -8.76 4.22
N LEU A 222 24.98 -9.26 5.25
CA LEU A 222 23.65 -9.86 5.07
C LEU A 222 22.56 -8.81 4.91
N ARG A 223 22.61 -7.74 5.72
CA ARG A 223 21.60 -6.67 5.79
C ARG A 223 22.26 -5.36 6.22
N PRO A 224 22.91 -4.65 5.27
CA PRO A 224 23.85 -3.57 5.59
C PRO A 224 23.19 -2.30 6.11
N ASP A 225 21.88 -2.16 5.96
CA ASP A 225 21.10 -1.05 6.51
C ASP A 225 19.67 -1.50 6.81
N ASN A 226 19.38 -1.66 8.10
CA ASN A 226 18.12 -2.20 8.60
C ASN A 226 17.03 -1.17 8.85
N ALA A 227 17.18 0.05 8.30
CA ALA A 227 16.11 1.02 8.31
C ALA A 227 14.84 0.40 7.68
N PRO A 228 13.74 0.21 8.45
CA PRO A 228 12.52 -0.41 7.94
C PRO A 228 11.83 0.55 6.98
N ILE A 229 11.31 0.02 5.86
CA ILE A 229 10.59 0.80 4.85
C ILE A 229 9.09 0.64 5.07
N CYS A 230 8.51 -0.50 4.69
CA CYS A 230 7.06 -0.72 4.78
C CYS A 230 6.79 -2.08 5.49
N PRO A 231 6.11 -2.09 6.66
CA PRO A 231 5.79 -3.29 7.41
C PRO A 231 4.42 -3.83 6.99
N VAL A 232 4.37 -4.49 5.83
CA VAL A 232 3.11 -4.96 5.23
C VAL A 232 2.53 -6.09 6.08
N VAL A 233 1.37 -5.82 6.69
CA VAL A 233 0.64 -6.77 7.56
C VAL A 233 -0.24 -7.67 6.72
N ASP A 234 -0.29 -8.97 7.04
CA ASP A 234 -1.20 -9.90 6.38
C ASP A 234 -2.66 -9.73 6.81
N ASN A 235 -3.57 -10.32 6.05
CA ASN A 235 -5.01 -10.20 6.30
C ASN A 235 -5.46 -10.82 7.64
N SER A 236 -4.67 -11.73 8.24
CA SER A 236 -4.96 -12.28 9.57
C SER A 236 -4.53 -11.34 10.72
N GLY A 237 -3.61 -10.41 10.44
CA GLY A 237 -3.03 -9.53 11.44
C GLY A 237 -2.07 -10.25 12.40
N ASP A 238 -1.49 -11.37 11.99
CA ASP A 238 -0.53 -12.14 12.79
C ASP A 238 0.91 -11.78 12.44
N LEU A 239 1.18 -11.55 11.15
CA LEU A 239 2.52 -11.37 10.64
C LEU A 239 2.65 -10.07 9.84
N ALA A 240 3.82 -9.45 9.94
CA ALA A 240 4.23 -8.36 9.06
C ALA A 240 5.54 -8.70 8.34
N TRP A 241 5.58 -8.38 7.05
CA TRP A 241 6.78 -8.44 6.24
C TRP A 241 7.39 -7.04 6.19
N VAL A 242 8.57 -6.90 6.78
CA VAL A 242 9.26 -5.63 6.96
C VAL A 242 10.42 -5.58 5.98
N THR A 243 10.22 -4.85 4.88
CA THR A 243 11.26 -4.55 3.91
C THR A 243 12.29 -3.57 4.48
N LEU A 244 13.55 -3.70 4.07
CA LEU A 244 14.67 -2.93 4.62
C LEU A 244 15.34 -2.08 3.55
N ARG A 245 15.84 -0.89 3.92
CA ARG A 245 16.50 0.03 3.00
C ARG A 245 17.71 -0.62 2.31
N GLY A 246 18.57 -1.26 3.09
CA GLY A 246 19.82 -1.91 2.62
C GLY A 246 19.65 -3.25 1.92
N GLY A 247 18.41 -3.76 1.80
CA GLY A 247 18.14 -5.12 1.38
C GLY A 247 18.06 -6.11 2.54
N GLY A 248 17.41 -7.22 2.27
CA GLY A 248 16.90 -8.18 3.23
C GLY A 248 15.47 -7.83 3.68
N LEU A 249 14.93 -8.71 4.52
CA LEU A 249 13.57 -8.62 5.02
C LEU A 249 13.46 -9.34 6.36
N PHE A 250 12.58 -8.85 7.23
CA PHE A 250 12.15 -9.60 8.41
C PHE A 250 10.67 -9.94 8.32
N VAL A 251 10.31 -11.15 8.73
CA VAL A 251 8.91 -11.48 9.06
C VAL A 251 8.79 -11.39 10.57
N VAL A 252 7.84 -10.60 11.03
CA VAL A 252 7.66 -10.25 12.43
C VAL A 252 6.30 -10.73 12.91
N ASP A 253 6.27 -11.41 14.07
CA ASP A 253 5.03 -11.60 14.82
C ASP A 253 4.68 -10.30 15.54
N VAL A 254 3.56 -9.72 15.09
CA VAL A 254 3.10 -8.39 15.43
C VAL A 254 2.35 -8.35 16.77
N ARG A 255 1.83 -9.50 17.20
CA ARG A 255 1.01 -9.66 18.43
C ARG A 255 1.88 -9.87 19.65
N ALA A 256 3.09 -10.39 19.48
CA ALA A 256 4.05 -10.53 20.55
C ALA A 256 4.36 -9.17 21.21
N ASN A 257 4.66 -9.20 22.51
CA ASN A 257 5.10 -8.02 23.26
C ASN A 257 6.31 -8.39 24.13
N PRO A 258 7.55 -8.03 23.74
CA PRO A 258 7.91 -7.25 22.54
C PRO A 258 7.61 -7.98 21.22
N MET A 259 7.49 -7.23 20.12
CA MET A 259 7.42 -7.83 18.78
C MET A 259 8.68 -8.67 18.50
N ARG A 260 8.53 -9.75 17.73
CA ARG A 260 9.61 -10.72 17.51
C ARG A 260 9.80 -11.07 16.05
N ILE A 261 11.06 -11.12 15.61
CA ILE A 261 11.44 -11.66 14.31
C ILE A 261 11.21 -13.17 14.33
N VAL A 262 10.44 -13.68 13.38
CA VAL A 262 10.13 -15.11 13.21
C VAL A 262 10.70 -15.69 11.90
N ALA A 263 11.18 -14.84 11.00
CA ALA A 263 12.06 -15.23 9.91
C ALA A 263 12.90 -14.04 9.43
N GLU A 264 14.01 -14.35 8.77
CA GLU A 264 14.97 -13.37 8.29
C GLU A 264 15.43 -13.71 6.88
N TYR A 265 15.67 -12.66 6.10
CA TYR A 265 16.16 -12.75 4.74
C TYR A 265 17.37 -11.83 4.57
N ASP A 266 18.34 -12.26 3.76
CA ASP A 266 19.47 -11.44 3.37
C ASP A 266 19.19 -10.63 2.10
N ARG A 267 20.08 -9.69 1.82
CA ARG A 267 20.01 -8.80 0.66
C ARG A 267 20.19 -9.49 -0.70
N GLU A 268 20.76 -10.69 -0.71
CA GLU A 268 20.89 -11.48 -1.94
C GLU A 268 19.56 -12.14 -2.30
N THR A 269 18.73 -12.43 -1.29
CA THR A 269 17.39 -12.99 -1.45
C THR A 269 16.33 -11.92 -1.70
N VAL A 270 16.42 -10.78 -1.00
CA VAL A 270 15.47 -9.66 -1.13
C VAL A 270 16.23 -8.35 -1.25
N ARG A 271 16.11 -7.63 -2.37
CA ARG A 271 16.80 -6.35 -2.55
C ARG A 271 16.18 -5.22 -1.71
N GLY A 272 16.90 -4.10 -1.60
CA GLY A 272 16.49 -2.97 -0.76
C GLY A 272 15.32 -2.15 -1.30
N ASN A 273 14.87 -1.20 -0.49
CA ASN A 273 13.93 -0.13 -0.87
C ASN A 273 12.54 -0.60 -1.36
N GLY A 274 12.04 -1.72 -0.82
CA GLY A 274 10.66 -2.16 -1.09
C GLY A 274 9.62 -1.38 -0.30
N CYS A 275 8.58 -0.83 -0.95
CA CYS A 275 7.40 -0.31 -0.25
C CYS A 275 6.06 -0.79 -0.81
N GLY A 276 6.06 -1.47 -1.95
CA GLY A 276 4.89 -2.15 -2.46
C GLY A 276 4.63 -3.44 -1.70
N GLY A 277 3.38 -3.68 -1.35
CA GLY A 277 2.96 -4.99 -0.88
C GLY A 277 1.47 -5.18 -0.84
N VAL A 278 1.05 -6.39 -1.17
CA VAL A 278 -0.36 -6.80 -1.15
C VAL A 278 -0.46 -8.31 -0.95
N GLN A 279 -1.42 -8.75 -0.14
CA GLN A 279 -1.78 -10.16 -0.08
C GLN A 279 -2.75 -10.48 -1.23
N ALA A 280 -2.40 -11.43 -2.10
CA ALA A 280 -3.22 -11.83 -3.24
C ALA A 280 -3.09 -13.34 -3.50
N ALA A 281 -4.20 -13.99 -3.86
CA ALA A 281 -4.25 -15.41 -4.24
C ALA A 281 -3.49 -16.35 -3.26
N GLY A 282 -3.60 -16.09 -1.96
CA GLY A 282 -2.97 -16.91 -0.90
C GLY A 282 -1.46 -16.71 -0.72
N ALA A 283 -0.89 -15.64 -1.26
CA ALA A 283 0.51 -15.26 -1.10
C ALA A 283 0.66 -13.78 -0.70
N MET A 284 1.79 -13.44 -0.10
CA MET A 284 2.19 -12.05 0.14
C MET A 284 3.10 -11.61 -1.01
N TYR A 285 2.62 -10.65 -1.81
CA TYR A 285 3.42 -10.00 -2.83
C TYR A 285 4.12 -8.79 -2.23
N LEU A 286 5.41 -8.64 -2.52
CA LEU A 286 6.25 -7.51 -2.12
C LEU A 286 7.15 -7.12 -3.26
N ASN A 287 7.73 -5.92 -3.21
CA ASN A 287 8.71 -5.50 -4.21
C ASN A 287 10.00 -4.94 -3.60
N SER A 288 10.96 -4.66 -4.47
CA SER A 288 12.18 -3.89 -4.18
C SER A 288 12.37 -2.83 -5.26
N GLY A 289 12.49 -1.57 -4.85
CA GLY A 289 12.62 -0.42 -5.73
C GLY A 289 14.04 0.13 -5.86
N GLY A 290 14.13 1.27 -6.54
CA GLY A 290 15.34 2.07 -6.64
C GLY A 290 15.69 2.78 -5.33
N ALA A 291 16.98 2.93 -5.08
CA ALA A 291 17.49 3.65 -3.93
C ALA A 291 17.27 5.17 -4.06
N PRO A 292 17.22 5.87 -2.92
CA PRO A 292 17.24 7.32 -2.89
C PRO A 292 18.53 7.92 -3.47
N VAL A 293 18.44 9.11 -4.07
CA VAL A 293 19.55 9.84 -4.73
C VAL A 293 20.42 10.66 -3.75
N ASN A 294 19.95 11.00 -2.54
CA ASN A 294 20.69 11.86 -1.61
C ASN A 294 20.87 11.25 -0.22
N LEU A 295 21.44 10.04 -0.15
CA LEU A 295 22.04 9.58 1.09
C LEU A 295 23.36 10.34 1.27
N GLY A 296 23.33 11.43 2.05
CA GLY A 296 24.51 12.24 2.32
C GLY A 296 25.64 11.39 2.91
N GLY A 297 26.71 11.20 2.13
CA GLY A 297 27.83 10.33 2.49
C GLY A 297 28.45 9.68 1.25
N GLU A 298 29.60 9.02 1.44
CA GLU A 298 30.25 8.19 0.41
C GLU A 298 29.23 7.27 -0.30
N PRO A 299 29.42 6.92 -1.59
CA PRO A 299 28.53 6.04 -2.32
C PRO A 299 28.20 4.79 -1.48
N HIS A 300 26.95 4.61 -1.07
CA HIS A 300 26.54 3.40 -0.35
C HIS A 300 26.64 2.23 -1.33
N PRO A 301 27.66 1.37 -1.24
CA PRO A 301 28.00 0.40 -2.30
C PRO A 301 27.00 -0.76 -2.40
N HIS A 302 25.88 -0.65 -1.69
CA HIS A 302 24.88 -1.68 -1.49
C HIS A 302 23.49 -1.23 -1.95
N LEU A 303 23.34 0.05 -2.33
CA LEU A 303 22.07 0.63 -2.73
C LEU A 303 22.13 0.96 -4.22
N ALA A 304 21.33 0.24 -5.00
CA ALA A 304 21.21 0.49 -6.43
C ALA A 304 20.20 1.62 -6.66
N LEU A 305 20.60 2.67 -7.38
CA LEU A 305 19.73 3.80 -7.73
C LEU A 305 18.42 3.36 -8.40
N HIS A 306 18.48 2.27 -9.16
CA HIS A 306 17.35 1.67 -9.86
C HIS A 306 17.18 0.21 -9.43
N GLY A 307 15.94 -0.24 -9.41
CA GLY A 307 15.56 -1.60 -9.01
C GLY A 307 14.09 -1.88 -9.30
N PHE A 308 13.82 -3.06 -9.83
CA PHE A 308 12.46 -3.57 -9.97
C PHE A 308 12.50 -5.08 -9.78
N ASP A 309 12.21 -5.51 -8.56
CA ASP A 309 11.99 -6.91 -8.25
C ASP A 309 10.61 -7.07 -7.63
N VAL A 310 9.92 -8.15 -7.99
CA VAL A 310 8.64 -8.55 -7.39
C VAL A 310 8.82 -9.96 -6.83
N TYR A 311 8.41 -10.13 -5.58
CA TYR A 311 8.52 -11.38 -4.85
C TYR A 311 7.15 -11.86 -4.44
N ARG A 312 7.02 -13.18 -4.35
CA ARG A 312 5.84 -13.86 -3.82
C ARG A 312 6.25 -14.76 -2.67
N PHE A 313 5.78 -14.42 -1.48
CA PHE A 313 6.05 -15.14 -0.25
C PHE A 313 4.86 -16.02 0.15
N PRO A 314 5.09 -17.22 0.70
CA PRO A 314 4.03 -17.99 1.32
C PRO A 314 3.52 -17.27 2.59
N LEU A 315 2.25 -17.39 2.92
CA LEU A 315 1.67 -16.76 4.12
C LEU A 315 1.95 -17.54 5.42
N SER A 316 2.64 -18.68 5.35
CA SER A 316 2.87 -19.57 6.50
C SER A 316 4.19 -20.32 6.37
N GLY A 317 4.55 -21.06 7.41
CA GLY A 317 5.80 -21.84 7.48
C GLY A 317 6.96 -21.13 8.18
N TYR A 318 6.72 -19.92 8.67
CA TYR A 318 7.65 -19.12 9.47
C TYR A 318 7.81 -19.66 10.88
N GLY A 319 9.01 -19.51 11.44
CA GLY A 319 9.35 -19.98 12.77
C GLY A 319 10.79 -19.61 13.12
N ALA A 320 11.02 -19.24 14.38
CA ALA A 320 12.35 -18.82 14.86
C ALA A 320 13.41 -19.95 14.81
N ASP A 321 12.98 -21.20 14.64
CA ASP A 321 13.83 -22.39 14.48
C ASP A 321 14.21 -22.68 13.02
N ARG A 322 13.75 -21.86 12.06
CA ARG A 322 14.05 -22.02 10.64
C ARG A 322 15.41 -21.41 10.28
N ASP A 323 16.07 -22.03 9.30
CA ASP A 323 17.26 -21.45 8.68
C ASP A 323 16.91 -20.12 7.99
N PRO A 324 17.89 -19.19 7.86
CA PRO A 324 17.72 -17.97 7.09
C PRO A 324 17.21 -18.22 5.67
N ASN A 325 16.49 -17.23 5.13
CA ASN A 325 15.87 -17.27 3.80
C ASN A 325 14.81 -18.36 3.60
N LEU A 326 14.26 -18.93 4.69
CA LEU A 326 13.17 -19.88 4.66
C LEU A 326 11.90 -19.35 5.35
N PRO A 327 10.71 -19.61 4.78
CA PRO A 327 10.45 -20.19 3.46
C PRO A 327 11.02 -19.34 2.32
N ARG A 328 11.50 -19.96 1.23
CA ARG A 328 12.06 -19.19 0.10
C ARG A 328 10.95 -18.42 -0.61
N PRO A 329 11.11 -17.11 -0.86
CA PRO A 329 10.24 -16.41 -1.79
C PRO A 329 10.48 -16.92 -3.21
N GLU A 330 9.44 -16.83 -4.02
CA GLU A 330 9.55 -16.85 -5.46
C GLU A 330 9.88 -15.44 -5.96
N VAL A 331 10.88 -15.30 -6.83
CA VAL A 331 11.12 -14.06 -7.58
C VAL A 331 10.22 -14.11 -8.81
N VAL A 332 9.11 -13.37 -8.75
CA VAL A 332 8.07 -13.30 -9.79
C VAL A 332 8.60 -12.55 -11.01
N PHE A 333 9.33 -11.47 -10.76
CA PHE A 333 9.87 -10.63 -11.82
C PHE A 333 11.10 -9.88 -11.32
N SER A 334 12.07 -9.69 -12.21
CA SER A 334 13.24 -8.85 -11.97
C SER A 334 13.60 -8.18 -13.28
N SER A 335 13.74 -6.86 -13.26
CA SER A 335 14.18 -6.08 -14.43
C SER A 335 15.44 -5.30 -14.12
N ALA A 336 16.39 -5.35 -15.05
CA ALA A 336 17.55 -4.46 -15.07
C ALA A 336 17.21 -3.12 -15.73
N GLY A 337 18.14 -2.17 -15.64
CA GLY A 337 18.02 -0.84 -16.24
C GLY A 337 17.47 0.20 -15.27
N GLU A 338 17.06 1.33 -15.82
CA GLU A 338 16.45 2.42 -15.05
C GLU A 338 14.98 2.10 -14.78
N ARG A 339 14.74 1.37 -13.70
CA ARG A 339 13.42 0.90 -13.26
C ARG A 339 13.26 1.22 -11.77
N ASP A 340 12.03 1.40 -11.30
CA ASP A 340 11.76 1.71 -9.89
C ASP A 340 10.38 1.18 -9.46
N SER A 341 10.34 -0.06 -8.98
CA SER A 341 9.07 -0.65 -8.49
C SER A 341 8.62 0.03 -7.19
N HIS A 342 7.32 0.34 -7.09
CA HIS A 342 6.81 1.03 -5.90
C HIS A 342 5.39 0.63 -5.47
N GLY A 343 4.33 1.37 -5.83
CA GLY A 343 2.96 1.01 -5.45
C GLY A 343 2.52 -0.33 -6.03
N MET A 344 1.72 -1.09 -5.28
CA MET A 344 1.12 -2.35 -5.73
C MET A 344 -0.36 -2.43 -5.36
N ALA A 345 -1.17 -3.01 -6.22
CA ALA A 345 -2.58 -3.30 -5.94
C ALA A 345 -2.98 -4.67 -6.51
N ALA A 346 -3.82 -5.39 -5.75
CA ALA A 346 -4.50 -6.58 -6.24
C ALA A 346 -5.85 -6.17 -6.85
N VAL A 347 -6.19 -6.71 -8.02
CA VAL A 347 -7.42 -6.39 -8.74
C VAL A 347 -8.22 -7.63 -9.10
N ARG A 348 -9.52 -7.44 -9.32
CA ARG A 348 -10.47 -8.49 -9.75
C ARG A 348 -10.42 -9.72 -8.84
N GLU A 349 -10.74 -9.51 -7.56
CA GLU A 349 -10.76 -10.58 -6.55
C GLU A 349 -9.42 -11.32 -6.47
N ASP A 350 -8.35 -10.54 -6.37
CA ASP A 350 -6.97 -11.03 -6.27
C ASP A 350 -6.50 -11.86 -7.46
N ARG A 351 -7.07 -11.69 -8.65
CA ARG A 351 -6.62 -12.39 -9.86
C ARG A 351 -5.33 -11.82 -10.43
N HIS A 352 -5.18 -10.50 -10.41
CA HIS A 352 -3.97 -9.85 -10.93
C HIS A 352 -3.35 -8.95 -9.88
N VAL A 353 -2.02 -8.87 -9.89
CA VAL A 353 -1.23 -7.90 -9.12
C VAL A 353 -0.64 -6.89 -10.09
N TRP A 354 -0.97 -5.62 -9.89
CA TRP A 354 -0.43 -4.49 -10.64
C TRP A 354 0.68 -3.84 -9.82
N VAL A 355 1.81 -3.53 -10.47
CA VAL A 355 3.00 -2.95 -9.83
C VAL A 355 3.42 -1.73 -10.61
N MET A 356 3.42 -0.57 -9.95
CA MET A 356 3.80 0.69 -10.56
C MET A 356 5.33 0.78 -10.70
N ASP A 357 5.78 1.20 -11.87
CA ASP A 357 7.17 1.58 -12.12
C ASP A 357 7.29 3.09 -12.23
N ARG A 358 7.85 3.72 -11.20
CA ARG A 358 7.91 5.17 -11.10
C ARG A 358 8.87 5.81 -12.11
N HIS A 359 9.85 5.06 -12.60
CA HIS A 359 10.87 5.59 -13.53
C HIS A 359 10.53 5.28 -14.98
N ALA A 360 9.99 4.08 -15.25
CA ALA A 360 9.66 3.67 -16.61
C ALA A 360 8.27 4.15 -17.07
N ASP A 361 7.47 4.78 -16.21
CA ASP A 361 6.12 5.25 -16.49
C ASP A 361 5.17 4.14 -16.99
N VAL A 362 5.30 2.95 -16.39
CA VAL A 362 4.48 1.78 -16.71
C VAL A 362 3.88 1.16 -15.46
N ALA A 363 2.87 0.32 -15.67
CA ALA A 363 2.44 -0.67 -14.70
C ALA A 363 2.75 -2.08 -15.25
N GLU A 364 3.45 -2.89 -14.48
CA GLU A 364 3.64 -4.32 -14.77
C GLU A 364 2.51 -5.13 -14.11
N ILE A 365 1.98 -6.13 -14.81
CA ILE A 365 0.83 -6.92 -14.38
C ILE A 365 1.22 -8.39 -14.31
N PHE A 366 0.86 -9.03 -13.20
CA PHE A 366 1.12 -10.44 -12.96
C PHE A 366 -0.18 -11.19 -12.62
N GLU A 367 -0.32 -12.42 -13.10
CA GLU A 367 -1.38 -13.34 -12.63
C GLU A 367 -1.01 -13.76 -11.21
N ALA A 368 -1.88 -13.49 -10.24
CA ALA A 368 -1.55 -13.61 -8.82
C ALA A 368 -1.43 -15.07 -8.35
N ALA A 369 -2.12 -15.99 -9.02
CA ALA A 369 -2.05 -17.40 -8.65
C ALA A 369 -0.70 -18.03 -8.99
N THR A 370 -0.10 -17.62 -10.12
CA THR A 370 1.08 -18.26 -10.71
C THR A 370 2.33 -17.38 -10.69
N GLY A 371 2.19 -16.07 -10.59
CA GLY A 371 3.29 -15.11 -10.77
C GLY A 371 3.65 -14.85 -12.24
N ASP A 372 2.90 -15.38 -13.20
CA ASP A 372 3.22 -15.15 -14.61
C ASP A 372 3.04 -13.67 -14.97
N HIS A 373 4.01 -13.09 -15.68
CA HIS A 373 3.86 -11.75 -16.26
C HIS A 373 2.80 -11.79 -17.36
N VAL A 374 1.79 -10.95 -17.21
CA VAL A 374 0.61 -10.90 -18.08
C VAL A 374 0.74 -9.80 -19.11
N ASN A 375 1.11 -8.59 -18.68
CA ASN A 375 1.14 -7.42 -19.55
C ASN A 375 1.94 -6.26 -18.92
N THR A 376 2.30 -5.28 -19.75
CA THR A 376 2.91 -4.00 -19.37
C THR A 376 2.04 -2.88 -19.93
N VAL A 377 1.52 -2.02 -19.06
CA VAL A 377 0.67 -0.88 -19.45
C VAL A 377 1.46 0.42 -19.41
N ALA A 378 1.60 1.08 -20.55
CA ALA A 378 2.19 2.42 -20.62
C ALA A 378 1.23 3.47 -20.05
N LEU A 379 1.73 4.35 -19.17
CA LEU A 379 0.94 5.43 -18.58
C LEU A 379 1.16 6.77 -19.29
N ASN A 380 2.28 6.91 -20.02
CA ASN A 380 2.51 8.06 -20.87
C ASN A 380 1.64 8.00 -22.14
N GLY A 381 1.27 9.17 -22.66
CA GLY A 381 0.44 9.31 -23.86
C GLY A 381 -0.36 10.60 -23.86
N ALA A 382 -1.67 10.49 -24.07
CA ALA A 382 -2.54 11.66 -24.26
C ALA A 382 -2.68 12.58 -23.03
N HIS A 383 -2.35 12.09 -21.83
CA HIS A 383 -2.58 12.81 -20.58
C HIS A 383 -1.32 13.35 -19.92
N THR A 384 -0.18 12.70 -20.14
CA THR A 384 1.14 13.05 -19.60
C THR A 384 2.23 12.41 -20.45
N ASP A 385 3.40 13.03 -20.50
CA ASP A 385 4.62 12.50 -21.12
C ASP A 385 5.62 11.93 -20.09
N ASN A 386 5.35 12.14 -18.80
CA ASN A 386 6.08 11.60 -17.67
C ASN A 386 5.13 11.47 -16.47
N ALA A 387 4.62 10.27 -16.25
CA ALA A 387 3.59 9.98 -15.26
C ALA A 387 4.13 9.87 -13.84
N ALA A 388 5.32 9.27 -13.67
CA ALA A 388 5.92 8.88 -12.41
C ALA A 388 4.90 8.29 -11.41
N PRO A 389 4.28 7.13 -11.74
CA PRO A 389 3.22 6.54 -10.92
C PRO A 389 3.77 6.04 -9.58
N ASP A 390 3.23 6.50 -8.46
CA ASP A 390 3.68 6.14 -7.11
C ASP A 390 2.73 5.12 -6.44
N LEU A 391 2.08 5.45 -5.32
CA LEU A 391 1.12 4.55 -4.69
C LEU A 391 -0.19 4.46 -5.47
N VAL A 392 -0.75 3.26 -5.44
CA VAL A 392 -1.95 2.88 -6.20
C VAL A 392 -2.94 2.16 -5.29
N ASP A 393 -4.24 2.31 -5.56
CA ASP A 393 -5.29 1.54 -4.91
C ASP A 393 -6.48 1.32 -5.87
N VAL A 394 -7.30 0.32 -5.57
CA VAL A 394 -8.37 -0.16 -6.45
C VAL A 394 -9.74 0.32 -5.98
N SER A 395 -10.57 0.77 -6.93
CA SER A 395 -11.99 1.03 -6.67
C SER A 395 -12.70 -0.21 -6.11
N PRO A 396 -13.75 -0.08 -5.26
CA PRO A 396 -14.44 -1.24 -4.69
C PRO A 396 -15.05 -2.18 -5.74
N GLY A 397 -15.55 -1.64 -6.85
CA GLY A 397 -16.06 -2.42 -7.99
C GLY A 397 -14.97 -3.00 -8.89
N GLY A 398 -13.69 -2.74 -8.61
CA GLY A 398 -12.54 -3.24 -9.36
C GLY A 398 -12.35 -2.64 -10.76
N ASN A 399 -13.15 -1.66 -11.17
CA ASN A 399 -13.15 -1.14 -12.54
C ASN A 399 -12.08 -0.07 -12.80
N PHE A 400 -11.55 0.49 -11.73
CA PHE A 400 -10.53 1.53 -11.74
C PHE A 400 -9.40 1.20 -10.78
N LEU A 401 -8.19 1.52 -11.21
CA LEU A 401 -7.07 1.84 -10.33
C LEU A 401 -6.93 3.36 -10.25
N TYR A 402 -6.64 3.84 -9.05
CA TYR A 402 -6.30 5.21 -8.76
C TYR A 402 -4.84 5.27 -8.36
N VAL A 403 -4.07 6.18 -8.96
CA VAL A 403 -2.61 6.25 -8.75
C VAL A 403 -2.19 7.68 -8.44
N ALA A 404 -1.34 7.86 -7.43
CA ALA A 404 -0.67 9.14 -7.18
C ALA A 404 0.41 9.32 -8.25
N LEU A 405 0.37 10.43 -8.97
CA LEU A 405 1.37 10.80 -9.96
C LEU A 405 2.25 11.90 -9.38
N ARG A 406 3.57 11.70 -9.39
CA ARG A 406 4.51 12.64 -8.78
C ARG A 406 4.69 13.90 -9.61
N GLY A 407 5.17 14.95 -8.95
CA GLY A 407 5.56 16.19 -9.60
C GLY A 407 7.05 16.25 -9.95
N PRO A 408 7.50 17.40 -10.50
CA PRO A 408 8.87 17.59 -10.97
C PRO A 408 9.88 17.75 -9.84
N THR A 409 9.41 18.12 -8.64
CA THR A 409 10.23 18.34 -7.47
C THR A 409 9.83 17.34 -6.37
N PRO A 410 10.32 16.10 -6.41
CA PRO A 410 10.03 15.10 -5.38
C PRO A 410 10.64 15.51 -4.03
N LEU A 411 9.87 15.42 -2.97
CA LEU A 411 10.19 15.92 -1.63
C LEU A 411 10.08 14.85 -0.53
N THR A 412 10.24 13.59 -0.90
CA THR A 412 10.44 12.53 0.09
C THR A 412 11.63 12.89 0.98
N GLY A 413 11.58 12.56 2.27
CA GLY A 413 12.73 12.68 3.19
C GLY A 413 13.96 11.87 2.76
N ASP A 414 13.83 11.16 1.64
CA ASP A 414 14.83 10.44 0.88
C ASP A 414 14.53 10.66 -0.63
N PRO A 415 15.11 11.66 -1.32
CA PRO A 415 14.70 12.02 -2.67
C PRO A 415 14.93 10.83 -3.60
N HIS A 416 13.89 10.38 -4.29
CA HIS A 416 13.98 9.31 -5.29
C HIS A 416 14.26 9.90 -6.68
N ASN A 417 14.84 9.10 -7.58
CA ASN A 417 15.07 9.51 -8.97
C ASN A 417 13.79 9.61 -9.82
N ALA A 418 12.66 9.11 -9.28
CA ALA A 418 11.37 9.18 -9.94
C ALA A 418 10.75 10.57 -9.81
N THR A 419 10.89 11.37 -10.87
CA THR A 419 10.33 12.71 -11.05
C THR A 419 9.25 12.66 -12.14
N GLY A 420 8.11 13.31 -11.92
CA GLY A 420 7.01 13.38 -12.89
C GLY A 420 6.82 14.78 -13.48
N SER A 421 6.08 14.92 -14.58
CA SER A 421 5.71 16.24 -15.14
C SER A 421 4.31 16.69 -14.76
N THR A 422 3.46 15.77 -14.26
CA THR A 422 2.02 16.00 -14.09
C THR A 422 1.55 15.52 -12.71
N PRO A 423 1.80 16.28 -11.62
CA PRO A 423 1.38 15.88 -10.28
C PRO A 423 -0.15 15.80 -10.17
N GLY A 424 -0.66 14.69 -9.65
CA GLY A 424 -2.10 14.55 -9.38
C GLY A 424 -2.58 13.13 -9.17
N LEU A 425 -3.90 12.97 -9.29
CA LEU A 425 -4.58 11.69 -9.22
C LEU A 425 -4.77 11.13 -10.63
N GLY A 426 -4.00 10.11 -11.00
CA GLY A 426 -4.19 9.33 -12.21
C GLY A 426 -5.35 8.32 -12.06
N ILE A 427 -6.14 8.17 -13.13
CA ILE A 427 -7.29 7.28 -13.18
C ILE A 427 -7.05 6.26 -14.30
N ILE A 428 -6.81 5.02 -13.93
CA ILE A 428 -6.60 3.91 -14.87
C ILE A 428 -7.88 3.08 -14.92
N ARG A 429 -8.48 2.97 -16.10
CA ARG A 429 -9.61 2.07 -16.32
C ARG A 429 -9.10 0.67 -16.61
N LEU A 430 -9.60 -0.31 -15.89
CA LEU A 430 -9.27 -1.72 -16.09
C LEU A 430 -10.18 -2.38 -17.12
N THR A 431 -9.65 -3.37 -17.84
CA THR A 431 -10.49 -4.32 -18.59
C THR A 431 -11.38 -5.12 -17.63
N PRO A 432 -12.47 -5.75 -18.12
CA PRO A 432 -13.36 -6.54 -17.27
C PRO A 432 -12.65 -7.65 -16.49
N ASP A 433 -11.60 -8.26 -17.05
CA ASP A 433 -10.77 -9.28 -16.42
C ASP A 433 -9.56 -8.72 -15.66
N GLY A 434 -9.25 -7.43 -15.80
CA GLY A 434 -8.20 -6.73 -15.06
C GLY A 434 -6.77 -7.07 -15.49
N SER A 435 -6.59 -7.77 -16.61
CA SER A 435 -5.28 -8.10 -17.19
C SER A 435 -4.66 -6.96 -18.00
N ASP A 436 -5.42 -5.88 -18.22
CA ASP A 436 -4.99 -4.72 -19.00
C ASP A 436 -5.78 -3.47 -18.55
N GLY A 437 -5.38 -2.30 -19.03
CA GLY A 437 -6.03 -1.03 -18.73
C GLY A 437 -5.40 0.15 -19.45
N ALA A 438 -5.96 1.33 -19.21
CA ALA A 438 -5.43 2.56 -19.78
C ALA A 438 -5.62 3.74 -18.81
N LEU A 439 -4.62 4.62 -18.74
CA LEU A 439 -4.78 5.92 -18.10
C LEU A 439 -5.80 6.73 -18.90
N VAL A 440 -6.96 6.99 -18.30
CA VAL A 440 -8.07 7.71 -18.96
C VAL A 440 -8.20 9.15 -18.49
N GLY A 441 -7.37 9.57 -17.52
CA GLY A 441 -7.48 10.88 -16.91
C GLY A 441 -6.52 11.17 -15.79
N ILE A 442 -6.31 12.46 -15.53
CA ILE A 442 -5.54 12.96 -14.41
C ILE A 442 -6.27 14.16 -13.78
N VAL A 443 -6.56 14.09 -12.48
CA VAL A 443 -6.94 15.27 -11.69
C VAL A 443 -5.65 15.92 -11.21
N ARG A 444 -5.20 16.95 -11.93
CA ARG A 444 -3.95 17.66 -11.62
C ARG A 444 -4.08 18.45 -10.33
N ILE A 445 -3.01 18.48 -9.54
CA ILE A 445 -2.86 19.37 -8.41
C ILE A 445 -1.65 20.30 -8.63
N THR A 446 -1.56 21.36 -7.84
CA THR A 446 -0.44 22.30 -7.89
C THR A 446 -0.15 22.84 -6.48
N ASN A 447 1.13 23.04 -6.20
CA ASN A 447 1.67 23.76 -5.06
C ASN A 447 2.87 24.60 -5.53
N GLU A 448 2.59 25.67 -6.26
CA GLU A 448 3.62 26.58 -6.75
C GLU A 448 4.09 27.58 -5.69
N ARG A 449 5.41 27.73 -5.56
CA ARG A 449 6.06 28.77 -4.76
C ARG A 449 7.14 29.43 -5.57
N GLU A 450 7.07 30.75 -5.71
CA GLU A 450 8.04 31.54 -6.46
C GLU A 450 8.24 31.03 -7.92
N GLY A 451 7.19 30.47 -8.52
CA GLY A 451 7.20 29.92 -9.88
C GLY A 451 7.80 28.51 -10.00
N VAL A 452 8.06 27.83 -8.88
CA VAL A 452 8.51 26.44 -8.84
C VAL A 452 7.36 25.57 -8.34
N GLU A 453 7.04 24.50 -9.09
CA GLU A 453 6.04 23.50 -8.71
C GLU A 453 6.63 22.51 -7.68
N PHE A 454 6.00 22.44 -6.51
CA PHE A 454 6.39 21.56 -5.41
C PHE A 454 5.41 20.44 -5.13
N ALA A 455 4.25 20.40 -5.79
CA ALA A 455 3.28 19.33 -5.59
C ALA A 455 3.94 17.98 -5.79
N ASP A 456 3.82 17.12 -4.78
CA ASP A 456 4.40 15.78 -4.78
C ASP A 456 3.42 14.80 -4.15
N PRO A 457 2.37 14.42 -4.90
CA PRO A 457 1.50 13.32 -4.50
C PRO A 457 2.31 12.05 -4.24
N HIS A 458 2.06 11.42 -3.10
CA HIS A 458 2.72 10.16 -2.75
C HIS A 458 1.71 9.16 -2.21
N ALA A 459 1.10 9.43 -1.05
CA ALA A 459 0.11 8.54 -0.49
C ALA A 459 -1.22 8.57 -1.27
N LEU A 460 -1.80 7.40 -1.49
CA LEU A 460 -3.15 7.25 -2.02
C LEU A 460 -3.83 6.01 -1.44
N ARG A 461 -5.08 6.16 -0.99
CA ARG A 461 -5.95 5.04 -0.62
C ARG A 461 -7.41 5.29 -0.96
N VAL A 462 -8.12 4.21 -1.27
CA VAL A 462 -9.57 4.16 -1.46
C VAL A 462 -10.22 3.78 -0.13
N ARG A 463 -11.17 4.61 0.30
CA ARG A 463 -11.96 4.40 1.51
C ARG A 463 -13.40 4.03 1.14
N ARG A 464 -13.90 2.89 1.62
CA ARG A 464 -15.32 2.55 1.52
C ARG A 464 -16.10 3.31 2.60
N LYS A 465 -17.24 3.91 2.24
CA LYS A 465 -18.09 4.65 3.17
C LYS A 465 -18.96 3.74 4.02
#